data_AF-A0A5C0ZMN8-F1
#
_entry.id   AF-A0A5C0ZMN8-F1
#
_cell.length_a   1.000
_cell.length_b   1.000
_cell.length_c   1.000
_cell.angle_alpha   90.00
_cell.angle_beta   90.00
_cell.angle_gamma   90.00
#
_symmetry.space_group_name_H-M   'P 1'
#
loop_
_entity.id
_entity.type
_entity.pdbx_description
1 polymer ?
#
loop_
_entity_poly.entity_id
_entity_poly.type
_entity_poly.pdbx_seq_one_letter_code
_entity_poly.pdbx_strand_id
1 'polypeptide(L)'
;MEKNTIIDNEHLENEKKTSSKENNCAVTNVFKVIGGKWKVLLINAIYSNCPKRFGELRREMEDVTQATLTTQLRELERDGIICRKAYAESPPRVEYKLTDLGKTLMPVIRSLEDWWHAYTNCRDIHNE
;
A
#
# COMPACT_ATOMS: atom_id res chain seq x y z
N MET A 1 53.69 17.66 -43.43
CA MET A 1 52.91 16.54 -44.00
C MET A 1 52.31 15.77 -42.85
N GLU A 2 50.99 15.64 -42.84
CA GLU A 2 50.14 15.10 -41.78
C GLU A 2 50.38 13.59 -41.51
N LYS A 3 50.23 13.16 -40.25
CA LYS A 3 49.08 12.41 -39.72
C LYS A 3 49.36 11.89 -38.29
N ASN A 4 48.65 12.41 -37.29
CA ASN A 4 47.66 11.73 -36.41
C ASN A 4 47.86 10.20 -36.19
N THR A 5 47.73 9.55 -35.03
CA THR A 5 46.89 9.64 -33.80
C THR A 5 47.49 8.58 -32.81
N ILE A 6 47.31 8.50 -31.48
CA ILE A 6 46.20 7.89 -30.69
C ILE A 6 46.71 7.83 -29.22
N ILE A 7 46.23 8.69 -28.30
CA ILE A 7 45.29 8.41 -27.17
C ILE A 7 45.90 7.57 -26.03
N ASP A 8 46.27 8.25 -24.94
CA ASP A 8 46.23 7.70 -23.58
C ASP A 8 44.78 7.79 -23.07
N ASN A 9 44.20 6.67 -22.64
CA ASN A 9 43.84 6.43 -21.24
C ASN A 9 42.92 5.21 -21.08
N GLU A 10 43.36 4.36 -20.17
CA GLU A 10 42.55 3.66 -19.17
C GLU A 10 41.60 2.54 -19.63
N HIS A 11 42.16 1.33 -19.53
CA HIS A 11 41.62 0.23 -18.73
C HIS A 11 40.22 -0.27 -19.10
N LEU A 12 40.21 -1.16 -20.10
CA LEU A 12 39.18 -2.18 -20.26
C LEU A 12 39.41 -3.28 -19.21
N GLU A 13 38.43 -3.52 -18.34
CA GLU A 13 37.84 -4.85 -18.18
C GLU A 13 36.48 -4.76 -17.48
N ASN A 14 35.45 -5.13 -18.24
CA ASN A 14 34.09 -5.44 -17.82
C ASN A 14 34.10 -6.59 -16.82
N GLU A 15 33.28 -6.50 -15.74
CA GLU A 15 32.37 -7.58 -15.32
C GLU A 15 31.57 -7.20 -14.06
N LYS A 16 30.34 -6.69 -14.28
CA LYS A 16 29.07 -7.09 -13.63
C LYS A 16 28.00 -6.04 -13.89
N LYS A 17 27.62 -5.95 -15.17
CA LYS A 17 26.37 -5.33 -15.59
C LYS A 17 25.25 -6.34 -15.30
N THR A 18 24.74 -6.38 -14.07
CA THR A 18 23.44 -7.02 -13.81
C THR A 18 22.36 -6.15 -14.39
N SER A 19 22.14 -6.35 -15.69
CA SER A 19 20.93 -6.01 -16.41
C SER A 19 19.78 -6.83 -15.82
N SER A 20 19.07 -6.29 -14.84
CA SER A 20 17.66 -6.62 -14.65
C SER A 20 16.86 -5.36 -14.95
N LYS A 21 16.07 -5.41 -16.04
CA LYS A 21 14.93 -4.52 -16.24
C LYS A 21 14.24 -4.33 -14.88
N GLU A 22 14.03 -3.09 -14.46
CA GLU A 22 13.12 -2.76 -13.37
C GLU A 22 11.74 -3.29 -13.77
N ASN A 23 11.45 -4.51 -13.33
CA ASN A 23 10.22 -5.19 -13.64
C ASN A 23 9.11 -4.41 -12.93
N ASN A 24 8.32 -3.69 -13.73
CA ASN A 24 7.06 -3.09 -13.36
C ASN A 24 6.03 -4.19 -13.03
N CYS A 25 6.33 -4.99 -12.02
CA CYS A 25 5.51 -6.09 -11.57
C CYS A 25 4.29 -5.49 -10.88
N ALA A 26 3.12 -5.65 -11.50
CA ALA A 26 1.86 -5.10 -11.01
C ALA A 26 1.59 -5.51 -9.55
N VAL A 27 1.87 -6.78 -9.21
CA VAL A 27 1.73 -7.30 -7.84
C VAL A 27 2.61 -6.54 -6.86
N THR A 28 3.88 -6.33 -7.18
CA THR A 28 4.81 -5.57 -6.32
C THR A 28 4.33 -4.13 -6.13
N ASN A 29 3.80 -3.49 -7.17
CA ASN A 29 3.29 -2.13 -7.06
C ASN A 29 2.00 -2.03 -6.24
N VAL A 30 1.10 -3.02 -6.32
CA VAL A 30 -0.07 -3.09 -5.44
C VAL A 30 0.37 -3.10 -3.98
N PHE A 31 1.37 -3.92 -3.62
CA PHE A 31 1.87 -3.96 -2.24
C PHE A 31 2.58 -2.67 -1.78
N LYS A 32 3.08 -1.83 -2.68
CA LYS A 32 3.56 -0.49 -2.30
C LYS A 32 2.41 0.42 -1.84
N VAL A 33 1.23 0.27 -2.45
CA VAL A 33 0.04 1.08 -2.15
C VAL A 33 -0.69 0.56 -0.92
N ILE A 34 -1.08 -0.72 -0.92
CA ILE A 34 -1.96 -1.30 0.10
C ILE A 34 -1.26 -2.23 1.08
N GLY A 35 0.02 -2.53 0.86
CA GLY A 35 0.78 -3.43 1.73
C GLY A 35 1.07 -2.82 3.11
N GLY A 36 1.60 -3.66 3.99
CA GLY A 36 1.86 -3.34 5.38
C GLY A 36 0.72 -3.76 6.32
N LYS A 37 0.98 -3.69 7.62
CA LYS A 37 0.08 -4.23 8.66
C LYS A 37 -1.28 -3.53 8.73
N TRP A 38 -1.33 -2.23 8.41
CA TRP A 38 -2.47 -1.39 8.80
C TRP A 38 -3.38 -0.96 7.66
N LYS A 39 -2.89 -0.88 6.43
CA LYS A 39 -3.64 -0.27 5.31
C LYS A 39 -4.88 -1.05 4.92
N VAL A 40 -4.76 -2.38 4.76
CA VAL A 40 -5.91 -3.24 4.44
C VAL A 40 -6.95 -3.20 5.55
N LEU A 41 -6.52 -3.22 6.82
CA LEU A 41 -7.42 -3.09 7.98
C LEU A 41 -8.15 -1.74 7.97
N LEU A 42 -7.45 -0.65 7.66
CA LEU A 42 -8.04 0.68 7.54
C LEU A 42 -9.07 0.76 6.41
N ILE A 43 -8.75 0.23 5.24
CA ILE A 43 -9.64 0.21 4.09
C ILE A 43 -10.93 -0.55 4.46
N ASN A 44 -10.80 -1.71 5.10
CA ASN A 44 -11.94 -2.52 5.53
C ASN A 44 -12.79 -1.82 6.61
N ALA A 45 -12.14 -1.19 7.61
CA ALA A 45 -12.81 -0.45 8.68
C ALA A 45 -13.61 0.75 8.13
N ILE A 46 -13.01 1.52 7.21
CA ILE A 46 -13.68 2.64 6.54
C ILE A 46 -14.84 2.15 5.67
N TYR A 47 -14.67 1.05 4.94
CA TYR A 47 -15.72 0.48 4.09
C TYR A 47 -16.93 0.03 4.91
N SER A 48 -16.70 -0.66 6.02
CA SER A 48 -17.74 -1.33 6.81
C SER A 48 -18.74 -0.35 7.44
N ASN A 49 -18.28 0.83 7.88
CA ASN A 49 -19.11 1.84 8.53
C ASN A 49 -18.69 3.25 8.09
N CYS A 50 -19.04 3.62 6.86
CA CYS A 50 -18.65 4.88 6.21
C CYS A 50 -19.68 6.02 6.44
N PRO A 51 -19.26 7.29 6.66
CA PRO A 51 -17.89 7.77 6.92
C PRO A 51 -17.38 7.41 8.31
N LYS A 52 -16.05 7.32 8.45
CA LYS A 52 -15.38 7.19 9.75
C LYS A 52 -14.71 8.49 10.17
N ARG A 53 -14.76 8.81 11.47
CA ARG A 53 -13.91 9.83 12.12
C ARG A 53 -12.63 9.20 12.66
N PHE A 54 -11.61 10.03 12.89
CA PHE A 54 -10.32 9.56 13.42
C PHE A 54 -10.46 8.79 14.74
N GLY A 55 -11.28 9.29 15.67
CA GLY A 55 -11.49 8.64 16.97
C GLY A 55 -12.16 7.27 16.87
N GLU A 56 -13.01 7.06 15.87
CA GLU A 56 -13.66 5.76 15.63
C GLU A 56 -12.66 4.75 15.09
N LEU A 57 -11.85 5.15 14.09
CA LEU A 57 -10.74 4.33 13.57
C LEU A 57 -9.73 4.00 14.67
N ARG A 58 -9.45 4.97 15.54
CA ARG A 58 -8.53 4.81 16.66
C ARG A 58 -9.00 3.75 17.65
N ARG A 59 -10.30 3.73 17.95
CA ARG A 59 -10.92 2.77 18.87
C ARG A 59 -10.99 1.36 18.26
N GLU A 60 -11.22 1.27 16.95
CA GLU A 60 -11.28 -0.02 16.25
C GLU A 60 -9.90 -0.64 16.03
N MET A 61 -8.85 0.19 16.00
CA MET A 61 -7.46 -0.23 15.80
C MET A 61 -6.64 -0.04 17.08
N GLU A 62 -6.91 -0.81 18.13
CA GLU A 62 -6.30 -0.63 19.46
C GLU A 62 -4.76 -0.71 19.43
N ASP A 63 -4.18 -1.57 18.58
CA ASP A 63 -2.74 -1.82 18.49
C ASP A 63 -1.94 -0.79 17.66
N VAL A 64 -2.61 0.10 16.91
CA VAL A 64 -1.89 1.12 16.14
C VAL A 64 -1.49 2.25 17.10
N THR A 65 -0.50 3.10 16.78
CA THR A 65 -0.28 4.36 17.52
C THR A 65 -0.97 5.52 16.82
N GLN A 66 -1.27 6.62 17.51
CA GLN A 66 -1.93 7.79 16.90
C GLN A 66 -1.12 8.36 15.74
N ALA A 67 0.20 8.44 15.91
CA ALA A 67 1.13 8.87 14.87
C ALA A 67 1.09 7.92 13.67
N THR A 68 1.14 6.60 13.91
CA THR A 68 1.07 5.60 12.83
C THR A 68 -0.25 5.68 12.09
N LEU A 69 -1.40 5.75 12.78
CA LEU A 69 -2.71 5.88 12.15
C LEU A 69 -2.77 7.12 11.25
N THR A 70 -2.24 8.25 11.72
CA THR A 70 -2.16 9.50 10.95
C THR A 70 -1.32 9.31 9.69
N THR A 71 -0.15 8.68 9.80
CA THR A 71 0.73 8.39 8.65
C THR A 71 0.03 7.49 7.64
N GLN A 72 -0.60 6.41 8.09
CA GLN A 72 -1.28 5.47 7.19
C GLN A 72 -2.47 6.10 6.46
N LEU A 73 -3.27 6.93 7.15
CA LEU A 73 -4.36 7.68 6.53
C LEU A 73 -3.84 8.67 5.46
N ARG A 74 -2.75 9.39 5.75
CA ARG A 74 -2.12 10.31 4.79
C ARG A 74 -1.57 9.58 3.57
N GLU A 75 -0.97 8.42 3.75
CA GLU A 75 -0.48 7.60 2.64
C GLU A 75 -1.65 7.12 1.76
N LEU A 76 -2.71 6.59 2.35
CA LEU A 76 -3.90 6.16 1.61
C LEU A 76 -4.59 7.32 0.89
N GLU A 77 -4.59 8.52 1.48
CA GLU A 77 -5.13 9.74 0.86
C GLU A 77 -4.27 10.16 -0.34
N ARG A 78 -2.94 10.20 -0.17
CA ARG A 78 -1.99 10.52 -1.23
C ARG A 78 -2.09 9.53 -2.40
N ASP A 79 -2.27 8.25 -2.10
CA ASP A 79 -2.37 7.20 -3.10
C ASP A 79 -3.79 7.13 -3.73
N GLY A 80 -4.70 8.03 -3.34
CA GLY A 80 -6.03 8.17 -3.93
C GLY A 80 -7.05 7.12 -3.50
N ILE A 81 -6.76 6.35 -2.46
CA ILE A 81 -7.62 5.26 -1.96
C ILE A 81 -8.70 5.80 -1.03
N ILE A 82 -8.38 6.83 -0.23
CA ILE A 82 -9.34 7.50 0.65
C ILE A 82 -9.44 8.98 0.34
N CYS A 83 -10.57 9.58 0.71
CA CYS A 83 -10.72 11.03 0.75
C CYS A 83 -10.96 11.50 2.19
N ARG A 84 -10.30 12.60 2.56
CA ARG A 84 -10.48 13.29 3.84
C ARG A 84 -11.32 14.53 3.62
N LYS A 85 -12.41 14.68 4.39
CA LYS A 85 -13.25 15.88 4.36
C LYS A 85 -13.32 16.52 5.74
N ALA A 86 -12.92 17.79 5.82
CA ALA A 86 -13.08 18.60 7.01
C ALA A 86 -14.41 19.37 6.91
N TYR A 87 -15.13 19.45 8.03
CA TYR A 87 -16.37 20.20 8.16
C TYR A 87 -16.17 21.29 9.20
N ALA A 88 -16.34 22.54 8.78
CA ALA A 88 -16.29 23.72 9.63
C ALA A 88 -17.67 23.95 10.29
N GLU A 89 -18.12 22.96 11.06
CA GLU A 89 -19.31 23.06 11.92
C GLU A 89 -18.87 23.21 13.40
N SER A 90 -19.82 23.44 14.31
CA SER A 90 -19.55 23.44 15.74
C SER A 90 -20.13 22.17 16.37
N PRO A 91 -19.32 21.22 16.86
CA PRO A 91 -17.85 21.19 16.87
C PRO A 91 -17.23 20.75 15.52
N PRO A 92 -16.01 21.20 15.19
CA PRO A 92 -15.37 20.83 13.93
C PRO A 92 -15.09 19.32 13.87
N ARG A 93 -15.31 18.71 12.70
CA ARG A 93 -15.04 17.28 12.50
C ARG A 93 -14.32 17.00 11.19
N VAL A 94 -13.68 15.84 11.16
CA VAL A 94 -13.00 15.28 9.99
C VAL A 94 -13.52 13.88 9.75
N GLU A 95 -13.87 13.60 8.50
CA GLU A 95 -14.34 12.31 8.04
C GLU A 95 -13.41 11.74 6.97
N TYR A 96 -13.31 10.41 6.96
CA TYR A 96 -12.60 9.61 5.97
C TYR A 96 -13.59 8.69 5.27
N LYS A 97 -13.48 8.61 3.95
CA LYS A 97 -14.28 7.71 3.09
C LYS A 97 -13.37 7.06 2.05
N LEU A 98 -13.72 5.88 1.56
CA LEU A 98 -13.09 5.36 0.35
C LEU A 98 -13.46 6.21 -0.86
N THR A 99 -12.51 6.46 -1.74
CA THR A 99 -12.79 6.97 -3.09
C THR A 99 -13.45 5.87 -3.93
N ASP A 100 -13.93 6.20 -5.12
CA ASP A 100 -14.45 5.18 -6.03
C ASP A 100 -13.36 4.19 -6.45
N LEU A 101 -12.12 4.64 -6.63
CA LEU A 101 -10.95 3.77 -6.79
C LEU A 101 -10.71 2.88 -5.55
N GLY A 102 -10.78 3.45 -4.35
CA GLY A 102 -10.60 2.67 -3.12
C GLY A 102 -11.64 1.56 -2.96
N LYS A 103 -12.89 1.80 -3.39
CA LYS A 103 -13.95 0.77 -3.37
C LYS A 103 -13.64 -0.40 -4.31
N THR A 104 -12.93 -0.19 -5.42
CA THR A 104 -12.57 -1.29 -6.34
C THR A 104 -11.56 -2.26 -5.74
N LEU A 105 -10.93 -1.93 -4.62
CA LEU A 105 -10.07 -2.86 -3.87
C LEU A 105 -10.86 -3.86 -3.03
N MET A 106 -12.12 -3.57 -2.69
CA MET A 106 -12.90 -4.44 -1.79
C MET A 106 -13.11 -5.86 -2.34
N PRO A 107 -13.41 -6.08 -3.63
CA PRO A 107 -13.46 -7.43 -4.19
C PRO A 107 -12.13 -8.18 -4.03
N VAL A 108 -11.00 -7.50 -4.19
CA VAL A 108 -9.66 -8.10 -4.03
C VAL A 108 -9.41 -8.49 -2.58
N ILE A 109 -9.76 -7.61 -1.63
CA ILE A 109 -9.63 -7.89 -0.20
C ILE A 109 -10.49 -9.11 0.19
N ARG A 110 -11.73 -9.19 -0.30
CA ARG A 110 -12.60 -10.35 -0.08
C ARG A 110 -12.02 -11.63 -0.68
N SER A 111 -11.44 -11.58 -1.88
CA SER A 111 -10.76 -12.75 -2.45
C SER A 111 -9.56 -13.21 -1.62
N LEU A 112 -8.85 -12.29 -0.96
CA LEU A 112 -7.78 -12.65 -0.02
C LEU A 112 -8.34 -13.29 1.26
N GLU A 113 -9.48 -12.81 1.77
CA GLU A 113 -10.20 -13.42 2.90
C GLU A 113 -10.68 -14.84 2.55
N ASP A 114 -11.31 -15.03 1.39
CA ASP A 114 -11.76 -16.32 0.89
C ASP A 114 -10.58 -17.30 0.75
N TRP A 115 -9.46 -16.83 0.18
CA TRP A 115 -8.24 -17.62 0.07
C TRP A 115 -7.70 -18.01 1.45
N TRP A 116 -7.70 -17.09 2.41
CA TRP A 116 -7.25 -17.36 3.78
C TRP A 116 -8.09 -18.47 4.42
N HIS A 117 -9.41 -18.41 4.31
CA HIS A 117 -10.30 -19.46 4.82
C HIS A 117 -10.04 -20.82 4.16
N ALA A 118 -9.83 -20.85 2.84
CA ALA A 118 -9.46 -22.08 2.14
C ALA A 118 -8.09 -22.62 2.61
N TYR A 119 -7.12 -21.73 2.82
CA TYR A 119 -5.78 -22.07 3.28
C TYR A 119 -5.80 -22.66 4.71
N THR A 120 -6.53 -22.06 5.64
CA THR A 120 -6.64 -22.59 7.01
C THR A 120 -7.35 -23.94 7.04
N ASN A 121 -8.45 -24.08 6.29
CA ASN A 121 -9.20 -25.34 6.23
C ASN A 121 -8.39 -26.49 5.61
N CYS A 122 -7.50 -26.20 4.67
CA CYS A 122 -6.59 -27.21 4.11
C CYS A 122 -5.44 -27.57 5.06
N ARG A 123 -4.98 -26.63 5.89
CA ARG A 123 -3.86 -26.86 6.82
C ARG A 123 -4.25 -27.80 7.96
N ASP A 124 -5.51 -27.78 8.38
CA ASP A 124 -6.04 -28.68 9.42
C ASP A 124 -6.09 -30.16 8.96
N ILE A 125 -5.83 -30.46 7.68
CA ILE A 125 -5.80 -31.83 7.14
C ILE A 125 -4.40 -32.47 7.20
N HIS A 126 -3.32 -31.71 7.42
CA HIS A 126 -1.94 -32.21 7.35
C HIS A 126 -1.22 -32.26 8.70
N ASN A 127 -1.97 -32.24 9.82
CA ASN A 127 -1.42 -32.23 11.17
C ASN A 127 -1.94 -33.37 12.08
N GLU A 128 -2.45 -34.46 11.50
CA GLU A 128 -2.67 -35.76 12.20
C GLU A 128 -1.73 -36.84 11.67
#